data_AF-A0A9X9BIW8-F1
#
_entry.id   AF-A0A9X9BIW8-F1
#
_cell.length_a   1.000
_cell.length_b   1.000
_cell.length_c   1.000
_cell.angle_alpha   90.00
_cell.angle_beta   90.00
_cell.angle_gamma   90.00
#
_symmetry.space_group_name_H-M   'P 1'
#
loop_
_entity.id
_entity.type
_entity.pdbx_description
1 polymer ?
#
loop_
_entity_poly.entity_id
_entity_poly.type
_entity_poly.pdbx_seq_one_letter_code
_entity_poly.pdbx_strand_id
1 'polypeptide(L)'
;MSGRSRGEPPKTLINKHYPFQVVLYLTDELRRTLSDVITNERRLGAYHLHGYQYHEGYHFSIVKFATQEGQQDFIRLYGGVPYDPTDKKSKPWATYFDR
;
A
#
# COMPACT_ATOMS: atom_id res chain seq x y z
N MET A 1 21.28 27.19 10.68
CA MET A 1 20.31 26.88 9.61
C MET A 1 19.39 25.77 10.11
N SER A 2 18.16 26.11 10.50
CA SER A 2 17.20 25.11 11.01
C SER A 2 16.58 24.38 9.81
N GLY A 3 17.11 23.19 9.51
CA GLY A 3 16.53 22.29 8.53
C GLY A 3 15.18 21.81 9.05
N ARG A 4 14.11 22.52 8.68
CA ARG A 4 12.75 22.03 8.87
C ARG A 4 12.67 20.68 8.15
N SER A 5 12.57 19.59 8.92
CA SER A 5 12.01 18.36 8.41
C SER A 5 10.69 18.74 7.77
N ARG A 6 10.64 18.75 6.42
CA ARG A 6 9.40 18.95 5.70
C ARG A 6 8.60 17.69 6.03
N GLY A 7 7.75 17.78 7.04
CA GLY A 7 6.94 16.66 7.51
C GLY A 7 6.21 16.00 6.35
N GLU A 8 5.80 14.75 6.56
CA GLU A 8 5.16 13.95 5.51
C GLU A 8 4.05 14.76 4.81
N PRO A 9 3.99 14.75 3.46
CA PRO A 9 2.92 15.42 2.74
C PRO A 9 1.54 15.00 3.27
N PRO A 10 0.53 15.89 3.29
CA PRO A 10 -0.81 15.53 3.72
C PRO A 10 -1.33 14.30 2.97
N LYS A 11 -2.07 13.42 3.65
CA LYS A 11 -2.64 12.20 3.05
C LYS A 11 -3.45 12.49 1.77
N THR A 12 -4.14 13.62 1.71
CA THR A 12 -4.87 14.08 0.52
C THR A 12 -3.97 14.34 -0.67
N LEU A 13 -2.79 14.93 -0.45
CA LEU A 13 -1.80 15.18 -1.50
C LEU A 13 -1.17 13.87 -1.96
N ILE A 14 -0.86 12.96 -1.04
CA ILE A 14 -0.36 11.62 -1.36
C ILE A 14 -1.39 10.86 -2.22
N ASN A 15 -2.65 10.81 -1.80
CA ASN A 15 -3.71 10.12 -2.55
C ASN A 15 -3.92 10.72 -3.95
N LYS A 16 -3.69 12.03 -4.12
CA LYS A 16 -3.74 12.69 -5.44
C LYS A 16 -2.62 12.25 -6.37
N HIS A 17 -1.39 12.09 -5.85
CA HIS A 17 -0.23 11.68 -6.65
C HIS A 17 -0.10 10.16 -6.80
N TYR A 18 -0.69 9.40 -5.87
CA TYR A 18 -0.66 7.94 -5.83
C TYR A 18 -2.07 7.38 -5.65
N PRO A 19 -2.93 7.51 -6.67
CA PRO A 19 -4.34 7.10 -6.58
C PRO A 19 -4.52 5.58 -6.67
N PHE A 20 -3.54 4.86 -7.24
CA PHE A 20 -3.64 3.41 -7.45
C PHE A 20 -3.07 2.67 -6.24
N GLN A 21 -3.90 2.46 -5.21
CA GLN A 21 -3.47 1.83 -3.96
C GLN A 21 -3.81 0.34 -3.93
N VAL A 22 -3.04 -0.43 -3.16
CA VAL A 22 -3.23 -1.86 -2.96
C VAL A 22 -3.17 -2.13 -1.47
N VAL A 23 -4.16 -2.86 -0.95
CA VAL A 23 -4.09 -3.46 0.38
C VAL A 23 -3.54 -4.87 0.25
N LEU A 24 -2.35 -5.06 0.81
CA LEU A 24 -1.66 -6.35 0.87
C LEU A 24 -1.83 -6.94 2.27
N TYR A 25 -2.34 -8.17 2.35
CA TYR A 25 -2.36 -8.94 3.59
C TYR A 25 -0.95 -9.45 3.91
N LEU A 26 -0.39 -9.05 5.06
CA LEU A 26 0.96 -9.43 5.49
C LEU A 26 0.95 -10.82 6.14
N THR A 27 0.87 -11.86 5.30
CA THR A 27 1.06 -13.26 5.70
C THR A 27 2.48 -13.49 6.25
N ASP A 28 2.68 -14.60 6.97
CA ASP A 28 4.00 -14.95 7.49
C ASP A 28 5.04 -15.16 6.38
N GLU A 29 4.62 -15.67 5.22
CA GLU A 29 5.48 -15.86 4.06
C GLU A 29 5.94 -14.51 3.48
N LEU A 30 5.01 -13.58 3.26
CA LEU A 30 5.34 -12.23 2.77
C LEU A 30 6.21 -11.45 3.75
N ARG A 31 6.02 -11.66 5.06
CA ARG A 31 6.89 -11.05 6.08
C ARG A 31 8.33 -11.57 6.02
N ARG A 32 8.54 -12.83 5.64
CA ARG A 32 9.88 -13.40 5.48
C ARG A 32 10.61 -12.85 4.24
N THR A 33 9.86 -12.47 3.21
CA THR A 33 10.39 -11.90 1.96
C THR A 33 10.21 -10.39 1.86
N LEU A 34 10.01 -9.71 2.99
CA LEU A 34 9.66 -8.28 3.02
C LEU A 34 10.68 -7.39 2.31
N SER A 35 11.98 -7.75 2.34
CA SER A 35 13.03 -7.04 1.61
C SER A 35 12.82 -7.07 0.09
N ASP A 36 12.35 -8.18 -0.46
CA ASP A 36 12.06 -8.32 -1.89
C ASP A 36 10.80 -7.53 -2.26
N VAL A 37 9.79 -7.56 -1.40
CA VAL A 37 8.57 -6.76 -1.55
C VAL A 37 8.92 -5.27 -1.64
N ILE A 38 9.68 -4.75 -0.67
CA ILE A 38 10.13 -3.34 -0.63
C ILE A 38 10.96 -2.97 -1.87
N THR A 39 11.81 -3.89 -2.33
CA THR A 39 12.64 -3.66 -3.51
C THR A 39 11.79 -3.54 -4.77
N ASN A 40 10.82 -4.43 -4.96
CA ASN A 40 9.95 -4.40 -6.13
C ASN A 40 8.95 -3.25 -6.11
N GLU A 41 8.41 -2.86 -4.96
CA GLU A 41 7.55 -1.67 -4.83
C GLU A 41 8.27 -0.41 -5.32
N ARG A 42 9.53 -0.22 -4.90
CA ARG A 42 10.36 0.91 -5.35
C ARG A 42 10.61 0.86 -6.84
N ARG A 43 10.91 -0.33 -7.39
CA ARG A 43 11.09 -0.52 -8.84
C ARG A 43 9.82 -0.17 -9.62
N LEU A 44 8.65 -0.47 -9.05
CA LEU A 44 7.33 -0.19 -9.63
C LEU A 44 6.83 1.24 -9.37
N GLY A 45 7.65 2.11 -8.76
CA GLY A 45 7.31 3.52 -8.54
C GLY A 45 6.33 3.75 -7.39
N ALA A 46 6.29 2.85 -6.39
CA ALA A 46 5.50 3.04 -5.20
C ALA A 46 5.98 4.25 -4.37
N TYR A 47 5.05 4.88 -3.67
CA TYR A 47 5.38 5.85 -2.63
C TYR A 47 6.14 5.17 -1.49
N HIS A 48 7.28 5.74 -1.12
CA HIS A 48 8.21 5.16 -0.15
C HIS A 48 7.64 4.91 1.26
N LEU A 49 6.50 5.52 1.63
CA LEU A 49 5.84 5.30 2.92
C LEU A 49 4.52 4.55 2.76
N HIS A 50 4.44 3.42 3.43
CA HIS A 50 3.27 2.57 3.40
C HIS A 50 2.25 3.03 4.41
N GLY A 51 0.97 2.83 4.08
CA GLY A 51 -0.05 2.83 5.10
C GLY A 51 -0.03 1.47 5.81
N TYR A 52 -0.52 1.44 7.03
CA TYR A 52 -0.65 0.22 7.80
C TYR A 52 -2.06 0.16 8.38
N GLN A 53 -2.67 -1.02 8.29
CA GLN A 53 -3.97 -1.28 8.88
C GLN A 53 -3.92 -2.60 9.66
N TYR A 54 -4.51 -2.60 10.84
CA TYR A 54 -4.73 -3.81 11.64
C TYR A 54 -6.23 -4.10 11.70
N HIS A 55 -6.62 -5.36 11.53
CA HIS A 55 -7.99 -5.80 11.61
C HIS A 55 -8.05 -7.25 12.09
N GLU A 56 -8.78 -7.51 13.18
CA GLU A 56 -9.07 -8.87 13.67
C GLU A 56 -7.85 -9.81 13.85
N GLY A 57 -6.70 -9.30 14.31
CA GLY A 57 -5.49 -10.13 14.44
C GLY A 57 -4.55 -10.05 13.24
N TYR A 58 -4.99 -9.46 12.14
CA TYR A 58 -4.29 -9.46 10.88
C TYR A 58 -3.71 -8.09 10.53
N HIS A 59 -2.53 -8.13 9.92
CA HIS A 59 -1.76 -6.97 9.54
C HIS A 59 -1.85 -6.75 8.03
N PHE A 60 -2.04 -5.51 7.61
CA PHE A 60 -2.15 -5.13 6.21
C PHE A 60 -1.23 -3.95 5.89
N SER A 61 -0.61 -3.98 4.72
CA SER A 61 0.14 -2.86 4.17
C SER A 61 -0.66 -2.19 3.05
N ILE A 62 -0.64 -0.86 3.02
CA ILE A 62 -1.26 -0.05 1.97
C ILE A 62 -0.16 0.57 1.12
N VAL A 63 0.11 -0.09 0.00
CA VAL A 63 1.09 0.31 -1.01
C VAL A 63 0.42 1.25 -1.99
N LYS A 64 1.11 2.30 -2.43
CA LYS A 64 0.50 3.38 -3.22
C LYS A 64 1.31 3.62 -4.47
N PHE A 65 0.70 3.47 -5.64
CA PHE A 65 1.36 3.62 -6.93
C PHE A 65 0.87 4.88 -7.65
N ALA A 66 1.79 5.53 -8.36
CA ALA A 66 1.48 6.66 -9.22
C ALA A 66 0.80 6.22 -10.53
N THR A 67 1.03 4.98 -10.95
CA THR A 67 0.50 4.40 -12.19
C THR A 67 -0.34 3.15 -11.93
N GLN A 68 -1.35 2.94 -12.78
CA GLN A 68 -2.15 1.72 -12.76
C GLN A 68 -1.31 0.49 -13.13
N GLU A 69 -0.36 0.64 -14.05
CA GLU A 69 0.57 -0.42 -14.45
C GLU A 69 1.38 -0.94 -13.25
N GLY A 70 2.01 -0.05 -12.48
CA GLY A 70 2.76 -0.44 -11.28
C GLY A 70 1.88 -1.14 -10.24
N GLN A 71 0.63 -0.69 -10.08
CA GLN A 71 -0.35 -1.36 -9.21
C GLN A 71 -0.67 -2.77 -9.70
N GLN A 72 -0.94 -2.95 -10.99
CA GLN A 72 -1.32 -4.25 -11.56
C GLN A 72 -0.15 -5.24 -11.54
N ASP A 73 1.07 -4.78 -11.83
CA ASP A 73 2.26 -5.61 -11.76
C ASP A 73 2.56 -6.03 -10.33
N PHE A 74 2.39 -5.13 -9.36
CA PHE A 74 2.50 -5.49 -7.95
C PHE A 74 1.47 -6.54 -7.54
N ILE A 75 0.21 -6.38 -7.98
CA ILE A 75 -0.85 -7.35 -7.71
C ILE A 75 -0.53 -8.73 -8.32
N ARG A 76 0.05 -8.76 -9.52
CA ARG A 76 0.47 -10.03 -10.16
C ARG A 76 1.58 -10.72 -9.38
N LEU A 77 2.50 -9.97 -8.79
CA LEU A 77 3.63 -10.51 -8.04
C LEU A 77 3.26 -11.00 -6.65
N TYR A 78 2.40 -10.25 -5.94
CA TYR A 78 2.16 -10.44 -4.50
C TYR A 78 0.70 -10.65 -4.12
N GLY A 79 -0.21 -10.62 -5.10
CA GLY A 79 -1.63 -10.49 -4.83
C GLY A 79 -1.96 -9.10 -4.28
N GLY A 80 -3.05 -9.00 -3.53
CA GLY A 80 -3.52 -7.71 -3.04
C GLY A 80 -4.88 -7.33 -3.58
N VAL A 81 -5.54 -6.42 -2.89
CA VAL A 81 -6.86 -5.92 -3.27
C VAL A 81 -6.73 -4.44 -3.63
N PRO A 82 -7.19 -4.02 -4.82
CA PRO A 82 -7.24 -2.61 -5.17
C PRO A 82 -7.99 -1.80 -4.12
N TYR A 83 -7.43 -0.66 -3.74
CA TYR A 83 -8.03 0.25 -2.77
C TYR A 83 -8.25 1.61 -3.39
N ASP A 84 -9.51 2.06 -3.38
CA ASP A 84 -9.86 3.42 -3.73
C ASP A 84 -9.72 4.32 -2.49
N PRO A 85 -8.71 5.20 -2.45
CA PRO A 85 -8.50 6.09 -1.31
C PRO A 85 -9.56 7.19 -1.17
N THR A 86 -10.45 7.36 -2.16
CA THR A 86 -11.57 8.32 -2.13
C THR A 86 -12.81 7.73 -1.47
N ASP A 87 -12.98 6.41 -1.54
CA ASP A 87 -14.05 5.70 -0.86
C ASP A 87 -13.66 5.40 0.60
N LYS A 88 -14.04 6.31 1.49
CA LYS A 88 -13.83 6.18 2.93
C LYS A 88 -14.61 5.03 3.58
N LYS A 89 -15.61 4.46 2.91
CA LYS A 89 -16.41 3.33 3.42
C LYS A 89 -15.83 2.00 3.00
N SER A 90 -14.98 1.98 1.96
CA SER A 90 -14.32 0.77 1.49
C SER A 90 -13.47 0.14 2.59
N LYS A 91 -13.64 -1.18 2.77
CA LYS A 91 -12.89 -2.01 3.70
C LYS A 91 -12.23 -3.16 2.93
N PRO A 92 -11.22 -2.89 2.09
CA PRO A 92 -10.59 -3.93 1.27
C PRO A 92 -9.99 -5.06 2.11
N TRP A 93 -9.61 -4.82 3.36
CA TRP A 93 -9.17 -5.87 4.29
C TRP A 93 -10.25 -6.90 4.64
N ALA A 94 -11.55 -6.53 4.62
CA ALA A 94 -12.64 -7.46 4.91
C ALA A 94 -12.80 -8.52 3.81
N THR A 95 -12.47 -8.16 2.56
CA THR A 95 -12.56 -9.07 1.41
C THR A 95 -11.63 -10.30 1.51
N TYR A 96 -10.64 -10.27 2.39
CA TYR A 96 -9.77 -11.43 2.65
C TYR A 96 -10.44 -12.51 3.52
N PHE A 97 -11.57 -12.19 4.17
CA PHE A 97 -12.27 -13.07 5.11
C PHE A 97 -13.69 -13.43 4.68
N ASP A 98 -14.26 -12.71 3.71
CA ASP A 98 -15.52 -13.08 3.05
C ASP A 98 -15.28 -14.35 2.19
N ARG A 99 -15.51 -15.52 2.78
CA ARG A 99 -15.60 -16.82 2.11
C ARG A 99 -17.03 -17.32 2.10
#